data_AF-A0A7X1J719-F1
#
_entry.id   AF-A0A7X1J719-F1
#
_cell.length_a   1.000
_cell.length_b   1.000
_cell.length_c   1.000
_cell.angle_alpha   90.00
_cell.angle_beta   90.00
_cell.angle_gamma   90.00
#
_symmetry.space_group_name_H-M   'P 1'
#
loop_
_entity.id
_entity.type
_entity.pdbx_description
1 polymer ?
#
loop_
_entity_poly.entity_id
_entity_poly.type
_entity_poly.pdbx_seq_one_letter_code
_entity_poly.pdbx_strand_id
1 'polypeptide(L)'
;MADPASAPHGGESVRDFCDRIVESAERLAGRTVVVVDPEAVRAAVVRALGAPESAFWRIDVPPLTSTEFSGRSGRWNLRIGQPLGGAQSGTGRLPEPS
;
A
#
# COMPACT_ATOMS: atom_id res chain seq x y z
N MET A 1 -10.28 21.69 3.69
CA MET A 1 -11.20 20.80 4.43
C MET A 1 -12.09 20.15 3.39
N ALA A 2 -11.68 19.00 2.84
CA ALA A 2 -12.36 18.33 1.74
C ALA A 2 -13.34 17.29 2.30
N ASP A 3 -14.56 17.34 1.81
CA ASP A 3 -15.68 16.48 2.20
C ASP A 3 -15.40 15.01 1.79
N PRO A 4 -15.50 14.04 2.72
CA PRO A 4 -15.33 12.62 2.42
C PRO A 4 -16.39 12.04 1.47
N ALA A 5 -17.47 12.76 1.18
CA ALA A 5 -18.50 12.41 0.19
C ALA A 5 -18.35 13.16 -1.15
N SER A 6 -17.38 14.08 -1.29
CA SER A 6 -17.18 14.81 -2.53
C SER A 6 -16.34 13.98 -3.50
N ALA A 7 -17.03 13.29 -4.42
CA ALA A 7 -16.44 12.82 -5.67
C ALA A 7 -16.20 14.08 -6.54
N PRO A 8 -14.95 14.46 -6.86
CA PRO A 8 -14.71 15.68 -7.63
C PRO A 8 -15.40 15.63 -9.01
N HIS A 9 -15.62 14.45 -9.58
CA HIS A 9 -16.24 14.26 -10.89
C HIS A 9 -17.07 12.98 -10.81
N GLY A 10 -18.29 12.91 -11.35
CA GLY A 10 -19.18 11.75 -11.25
C GLY A 10 -18.54 10.44 -11.72
N GLY A 11 -17.81 9.77 -10.82
CA GLY A 11 -16.88 8.68 -11.07
C GLY A 11 -16.84 7.72 -9.89
N GLU A 12 -15.95 6.72 -9.99
CA GLU A 12 -15.80 5.61 -9.03
C GLU A 12 -15.77 6.08 -7.57
N SER A 13 -16.58 5.46 -6.71
CA SER A 13 -16.58 5.82 -5.28
C SER A 13 -15.29 5.36 -4.59
N VAL A 14 -14.91 5.98 -3.48
CA VAL A 14 -13.73 5.53 -2.69
C VAL A 14 -13.87 4.08 -2.28
N ARG A 15 -15.09 3.62 -1.99
CA ARG A 15 -15.40 2.23 -1.68
C ARG A 15 -15.08 1.33 -2.87
N ASP A 16 -15.64 1.63 -4.04
CA ASP A 16 -15.45 0.83 -5.26
C ASP A 16 -13.96 0.80 -5.66
N PHE A 17 -13.27 1.93 -5.54
CA PHE A 17 -11.84 2.02 -5.78
C PHE A 17 -11.05 1.15 -4.79
N CYS A 18 -11.39 1.18 -3.50
CA CYS A 18 -10.75 0.33 -2.49
C CYS A 18 -10.95 -1.16 -2.77
N ASP A 19 -12.16 -1.56 -3.17
CA ASP A 19 -12.48 -2.95 -3.48
C ASP A 19 -11.74 -3.42 -4.74
N ARG A 20 -11.68 -2.57 -5.77
CA ARG A 20 -10.90 -2.85 -6.99
C ARG A 20 -9.41 -3.02 -6.70
N ILE A 21 -8.84 -2.23 -5.80
CA ILE A 21 -7.43 -2.35 -5.41
C ILE A 21 -7.17 -3.68 -4.69
N VAL A 22 -8.06 -4.09 -3.78
CA VAL A 22 -7.95 -5.40 -3.11
C VAL A 22 -8.04 -6.53 -4.13
N GLU A 23 -9.02 -6.51 -5.01
CA GLU A 23 -9.17 -7.53 -6.06
C GLU A 23 -7.92 -7.60 -6.97
N SER A 24 -7.35 -6.44 -7.30
CA SER A 24 -6.11 -6.36 -8.08
C SER A 24 -4.92 -6.93 -7.31
N ALA A 25 -4.84 -6.69 -6.00
CA ALA A 25 -3.78 -7.20 -5.13
C ALA A 25 -3.88 -8.71 -4.90
N GLU A 26 -5.08 -9.28 -4.83
CA GLU A 26 -5.30 -10.73 -4.68
C GLU A 26 -4.77 -11.54 -5.87
N ARG A 27 -4.63 -10.91 -7.04
CA ARG A 27 -4.04 -11.53 -8.23
C ARG A 27 -2.50 -11.57 -8.18
N LEU A 28 -1.88 -10.87 -7.23
CA LEU A 28 -0.44 -10.87 -7.03
C LEU A 28 -0.03 -12.10 -6.20
N ALA A 29 1.05 -12.77 -6.60
CA ALA A 29 1.54 -13.96 -5.94
C ALA A 29 3.02 -13.79 -5.51
N GLY A 30 3.34 -14.31 -4.33
CA GLY A 30 4.69 -14.23 -3.78
C GLY A 30 5.09 -12.81 -3.37
N ARG A 31 6.39 -12.51 -3.41
CA ARG A 31 6.90 -11.16 -3.10
C ARG A 31 6.87 -10.30 -4.37
N THR A 32 5.94 -9.35 -4.43
CA THR A 32 5.75 -8.46 -5.58
C THR A 32 5.99 -7.01 -5.18
N VAL A 33 6.66 -6.26 -6.05
CA VAL A 33 6.81 -4.81 -5.94
C VAL A 33 6.03 -4.18 -7.09
N VAL A 34 5.13 -3.27 -6.78
CA VAL A 34 4.32 -2.53 -7.75
C VAL A 34 4.55 -1.03 -7.57
N VAL A 35 4.64 -0.32 -8.70
CA VAL A 35 4.66 1.15 -8.71
C VAL A 35 3.24 1.60 -8.98
N VAL A 36 2.68 2.37 -8.04
CA VAL A 36 1.29 2.81 -8.08
C VAL A 36 1.20 4.24 -7.60
N ASP A 37 0.08 4.89 -7.91
CA ASP A 37 -0.23 6.22 -7.41
C ASP A 37 -0.54 6.21 -5.89
N PRO A 38 -0.36 7.34 -5.18
CA PRO A 38 -0.65 7.47 -3.75
C PRO A 38 -2.04 6.97 -3.34
N GLU A 39 -3.04 7.15 -4.20
CA GLU A 39 -4.42 6.73 -3.99
C GLU A 39 -4.51 5.21 -3.82
N ALA A 40 -3.83 4.45 -4.67
CA ALA A 40 -3.81 2.99 -4.58
C ALA A 40 -3.18 2.51 -3.27
N VAL A 41 -2.12 3.19 -2.80
CA VAL A 41 -1.51 2.90 -1.50
C VAL A 41 -2.51 3.18 -0.37
N ARG A 42 -3.20 4.33 -0.38
CA ARG A 42 -4.23 4.68 0.62
C ARG A 42 -5.33 3.63 0.67
N ALA A 43 -5.85 3.22 -0.47
CA ALA A 43 -6.88 2.19 -0.59
C ALA A 43 -6.42 0.85 0.01
N ALA A 44 -5.22 0.41 -0.35
CA ALA A 44 -4.63 -0.80 0.19
C ALA A 44 -4.46 -0.74 1.71
N VAL A 45 -4.01 0.40 2.27
CA VAL A 45 -3.89 0.61 3.72
C VAL A 45 -5.25 0.53 4.41
N VAL A 46 -6.27 1.24 3.89
CA VAL A 46 -7.63 1.24 4.44
C VAL A 46 -8.18 -0.17 4.53
N ARG A 47 -8.07 -0.94 3.45
CA ARG A 47 -8.60 -2.31 3.40
C ARG A 47 -7.77 -3.30 4.19
N ALA A 48 -6.44 -3.20 4.14
CA ALA A 48 -5.55 -4.08 4.89
C ALA A 48 -5.74 -3.97 6.41
N LEU A 49 -6.03 -2.75 6.91
CA LEU A 49 -6.27 -2.49 8.32
C LEU A 49 -7.74 -2.62 8.75
N GLY A 50 -8.67 -2.84 7.81
CA GLY A 50 -10.10 -2.78 8.09
C GLY A 50 -10.56 -1.41 8.59
N ALA A 51 -9.87 -0.34 8.18
CA ALA A 51 -10.19 1.02 8.59
C ALA A 51 -11.45 1.53 7.86
N PRO A 52 -12.18 2.51 8.43
CA PRO A 52 -13.28 3.15 7.73
C PRO A 52 -12.78 3.90 6.49
N GLU A 53 -13.60 4.01 5.44
CA GLU A 53 -13.22 4.67 4.19
C GLU A 53 -12.86 6.15 4.37
N SER A 54 -13.36 6.79 5.44
CA SER A 54 -12.97 8.16 5.82
C SER A 54 -11.49 8.31 6.17
N ALA A 55 -10.80 7.20 6.51
CA ALA A 55 -9.37 7.20 6.75
C ALA A 55 -8.55 7.37 5.46
N PHE A 56 -9.12 7.10 4.28
CA PHE A 56 -8.45 7.23 2.98
C PHE A 56 -7.79 8.61 2.82
N TRP A 57 -8.53 9.67 3.13
CA TRP A 57 -8.05 11.06 3.01
C TRP A 57 -7.10 11.49 4.15
N ARG A 58 -6.99 10.70 5.21
CA ARG A 58 -6.15 10.95 6.38
C ARG A 58 -4.79 10.26 6.30
N ILE A 59 -4.57 9.48 5.25
CA ILE A 59 -3.33 8.74 5.02
C ILE A 59 -2.45 9.58 4.09
N ASP A 60 -1.35 10.08 4.62
CA ASP A 60 -0.32 10.73 3.83
C ASP A 60 0.64 9.70 3.25
N VAL A 61 0.87 9.80 1.94
CA VAL A 61 1.81 8.95 1.19
C VAL A 61 2.83 9.87 0.54
N PRO A 62 4.00 10.08 1.19
CA PRO A 62 5.02 10.95 0.64
C PRO A 62 5.60 10.38 -0.67
N PRO A 63 6.03 11.24 -1.61
CA PRO A 63 6.70 10.78 -2.82
C PRO A 63 7.96 9.99 -2.48
N LEU A 64 8.33 9.05 -3.36
CA LEU A 64 9.53 8.22 -3.22
C LEU A 64 9.61 7.38 -1.93
N THR A 65 8.45 7.02 -1.37
CA THR A 65 8.38 6.09 -0.24
C THR A 65 7.80 4.74 -0.69
N SER A 66 8.22 3.67 -0.04
CA SER A 66 7.60 2.35 -0.16
C SER A 66 6.70 2.07 1.04
N THR A 67 5.61 1.39 0.74
CA THR A 67 4.71 0.79 1.73
C THR A 67 4.69 -0.72 1.49
N GLU A 68 5.23 -1.47 2.44
CA GLU A 68 5.30 -2.92 2.39
C GLU A 68 4.08 -3.52 3.12
N PHE A 69 3.39 -4.43 2.45
CA PHE A 69 2.30 -5.21 3.02
C PHE A 69 2.79 -6.65 3.18
N SER A 70 2.78 -7.14 4.42
CA SER A 70 3.22 -8.50 4.75
C SER A 70 2.20 -9.18 5.65
N GLY A 71 1.92 -10.46 5.42
CA GLY A 71 0.88 -11.15 6.19
C GLY A 71 0.34 -12.39 5.50
N ARG A 72 -0.48 -13.15 6.22
CA ARG A 72 -1.19 -14.33 5.71
C ARG A 72 -2.57 -14.41 6.34
N SER A 73 -3.55 -14.89 5.58
CA SER A 73 -4.89 -15.23 6.08
C SER A 73 -5.62 -14.07 6.77
N GLY A 74 -5.70 -12.92 6.11
CA GLY A 74 -6.51 -11.78 6.58
C GLY A 74 -5.89 -10.94 7.69
N ARG A 75 -4.65 -11.24 8.12
CA ARG A 75 -3.86 -10.36 9.01
C ARG A 75 -2.71 -9.73 8.24
N TRP A 76 -2.79 -8.43 8.04
CA TRP A 76 -1.78 -7.63 7.37
C TRP A 76 -0.95 -6.83 8.38
N ASN A 77 0.35 -6.84 8.19
CA ASN A 77 1.32 -5.96 8.83
C ASN A 77 1.85 -5.01 7.75
N LEU A 78 1.87 -3.72 8.08
CA LEU A 78 2.29 -2.67 7.17
C LEU A 78 3.61 -2.07 7.66
N ARG A 79 4.56 -1.88 6.75
CA ARG A 79 5.73 -1.02 6.98
C ARG A 79 5.61 0.16 6.02
N ILE A 80 5.50 1.35 6.56
CA ILE A 80 5.14 2.56 5.81
C ILE A 80 6.34 3.51 5.78
N GLY A 81 6.47 4.29 4.72
CA GLY A 81 7.38 5.44 4.67
C GLY A 81 8.85 5.07 4.55
N GLN A 82 9.18 3.87 4.06
CA GLN A 82 10.57 3.51 3.82
C GLN A 82 11.07 4.24 2.57
N PRO A 83 12.18 4.99 2.62
CA PRO A 83 12.71 5.66 1.44
C PRO A 83 13.06 4.64 0.34
N LEU A 84 12.57 4.86 -0.87
CA LEU A 84 12.98 4.10 -2.05
C LEU A 84 14.44 4.47 -2.37
N GLY A 85 15.38 3.62 -1.95
CA GLY A 85 16.82 3.85 -2.09
C GLY A 85 17.62 3.61 -0.80
N GLY A 86 16.97 3.42 0.34
CA GLY A 86 17.62 2.84 1.52
C GLY A 86 17.90 1.38 1.24
N ALA A 87 19.18 0.99 1.17
CA ALA A 87 19.59 -0.38 0.90
C ALA A 87 18.77 -1.35 1.75
N GLN A 88 18.00 -2.21 1.09
CA GLN A 88 17.64 -3.48 1.69
C GLN A 88 18.98 -4.20 1.85
N SER A 89 19.59 -4.12 3.03
CA SER A 89 20.71 -4.98 3.40
C SER A 89 20.17 -6.40 3.37
N GLY A 90 20.13 -7.00 2.18
CA GLY A 90 20.25 -8.42 2.05
C GLY A 90 21.54 -8.77 2.76
N THR A 91 21.43 -9.49 3.87
CA THR A 91 22.53 -10.24 4.46
C THR A 91 23.00 -11.25 3.42
N GLY A 92 23.77 -10.77 2.44
CA GLY A 92 24.66 -11.55 1.62
C GLY A 92 25.85 -11.90 2.49
N ARG A 93 25.77 -13.04 3.17
CA ARG A 93 26.93 -13.73 3.75
C ARG A 93 28.00 -13.82 2.66
N LEU A 94 29.10 -13.10 2.83
CA LEU A 94 30.30 -13.24 2.01
C LEU A 94 30.84 -14.67 2.19
N PRO A 95 31.21 -15.39 1.12
CA PRO A 95 32.02 -16.59 1.26
C PRO A 95 33.44 -16.16 1.68
N GLU A 96 33.94 -16.74 2.78
CA GLU A 96 35.33 -16.57 3.21
C GLU A 96 36.27 -17.27 2.22
N PRO A 97 37.37 -16.63 1.79
CA PRO A 97 38.36 -17.27 0.94
C PRO A 97 39.23 -18.23 1.75
N SER A 98 39.39 -19.46 1.25
CA SER A 98 40.50 -20.38 1.58
C SER A 98 41.38 -20.56 0.35
#